data_AF-A0A0F4GP26-F1
#
_entry.id   AF-A0A0F4GP26-F1
#
_cell.length_a   1.000
_cell.length_b   1.000
_cell.length_c   1.000
_cell.angle_alpha   90.00
_cell.angle_beta   90.00
_cell.angle_gamma   90.00
#
_symmetry.space_group_name_H-M   'P 1'
#
loop_
_entity.id
_entity.type
_entity.pdbx_description
1 polymer ?
#
loop_
_entity_poly.entity_id
_entity_poly.type
_entity_poly.pdbx_seq_one_letter_code
_entity_poly.pdbx_strand_id
1 'polypeptide(L)'
;MRSLKKPVVGESIIGVHDLRDRLLGSWKGYQKSVTGSLSTEMQQAYDTNIAQYLHDMSSSDAWKEDAGDLIEQWRRFHSVNFRSFCRKLGIWRTTNKRKSMNWNMSIESILSAELAAAHAAVSSAALEVDGEVEAGFVDFSQKLESLLKEKIYQKLPDKDGLRSDVRNAHSEMRRHVKDVFSQLTRGLDVMYVKSSMSDGEPTSYVSQAMHEGYVKAAAVDRRHFDVAYQEKAREAHRVRVDIIRKQVLGYAGDPTNNKPAVPNVVDAVASLSLADFNVRLCTARTELGNILRKTIDSILSDFDSRYTPRDPPPSEDAHHIEILLRSASEATSKLGKSIRAHLEACQDHEKTAAYAHTLE
;
A
#
# COMPACT_ATOMS: atom_id res chain seq x y z
N MET A 1 62.02 19.78 -1.99
CA MET A 1 61.08 18.71 -2.41
C MET A 1 60.18 18.35 -1.24
N ARG A 2 58.92 18.80 -1.23
CA ARG A 2 57.95 18.45 -0.19
C ARG A 2 57.37 17.07 -0.50
N SER A 3 57.51 16.16 0.45
CA SER A 3 56.94 14.81 0.40
C SER A 3 55.42 14.89 0.26
N LEU A 4 54.91 14.45 -0.88
CA LEU A 4 53.49 14.18 -1.10
C LEU A 4 53.14 12.92 -0.31
N LYS A 5 52.67 13.10 0.93
CA LYS A 5 51.98 12.04 1.66
C LYS A 5 50.74 11.64 0.86
N LYS A 6 50.79 10.48 0.20
CA LYS A 6 49.59 9.81 -0.30
C LYS A 6 48.61 9.65 0.89
N PRO A 7 47.35 10.11 0.77
CA PRO A 7 46.38 9.88 1.82
C PRO A 7 46.17 8.38 1.98
N VAL A 8 46.11 7.94 3.24
CA VAL A 8 45.86 6.57 3.65
C VAL A 8 44.49 6.15 3.11
N VAL A 9 44.50 5.33 2.06
CA VAL A 9 43.30 4.82 1.37
C VAL A 9 42.33 4.12 2.34
N GLY A 10 42.84 3.59 3.47
CA GLY A 10 42.04 2.91 4.50
C GLY A 10 41.14 3.81 5.37
N GLU A 11 41.53 5.04 5.70
CA GLU A 11 40.71 5.94 6.54
C GLU A 11 39.50 6.51 5.78
N SER A 12 39.65 6.69 4.46
CA SER A 12 38.58 7.18 3.59
C SER A 12 37.46 6.16 3.39
N ILE A 13 37.80 4.86 3.35
CA ILE A 13 36.84 3.78 3.10
C ILE A 13 35.95 3.54 4.33
N ILE A 14 36.53 3.60 5.54
CA ILE A 14 35.78 3.44 6.80
C ILE A 14 34.74 4.57 6.98
N GLY A 15 35.10 5.82 6.66
CA GLY A 15 34.19 6.95 6.72
C GLY A 15 33.04 6.88 5.70
N VAL A 16 33.27 6.32 4.52
CA VAL A 16 32.22 6.13 3.50
C VAL A 16 31.16 5.12 3.97
N HIS A 17 31.58 3.97 4.50
CA HIS A 17 30.65 2.95 4.98
C HIS A 17 29.83 3.42 6.18
N ASP A 18 30.45 4.11 7.15
CA ASP A 18 29.74 4.67 8.32
C ASP A 18 28.70 5.73 7.89
N LEU A 19 29.03 6.63 6.96
CA LEU A 19 28.06 7.62 6.45
C LEU A 19 26.87 6.95 5.75
N ARG A 20 27.13 5.93 4.93
CA ARG A 20 26.12 5.14 4.23
C ARG A 20 25.16 4.47 5.21
N ASP A 21 25.69 3.84 6.25
CA ASP A 21 24.89 3.12 7.25
C ASP A 21 24.05 4.08 8.09
N ARG A 22 24.59 5.25 8.45
CA ARG A 22 23.84 6.32 9.15
C ARG A 22 22.73 6.91 8.30
N LEU A 23 22.98 7.13 7.01
CA LEU A 23 21.99 7.57 6.03
C LEU A 23 20.83 6.56 5.94
N LEU A 24 21.17 5.29 5.73
CA LEU A 24 20.18 4.21 5.62
C LEU A 24 19.40 4.03 6.94
N GLY A 25 20.07 4.10 8.09
CA GLY A 25 19.43 4.00 9.41
C GLY A 25 18.43 5.13 9.66
N SER A 26 18.85 6.37 9.37
CA SER A 26 17.98 7.55 9.50
C SER A 26 16.77 7.47 8.57
N TRP A 27 16.97 7.04 7.32
CA TRP A 27 15.90 6.91 6.35
C TRP A 27 14.91 5.80 6.73
N LYS A 28 15.39 4.63 7.15
CA LYS A 28 14.52 3.53 7.62
C LYS A 28 13.67 3.97 8.80
N GLY A 29 14.24 4.74 9.74
CA GLY A 29 13.51 5.35 10.85
C GLY A 29 12.39 6.28 10.37
N TYR A 30 12.72 7.21 9.47
CA TYR A 30 11.76 8.13 8.85
C TYR A 30 10.64 7.41 8.10
N GLN A 31 10.99 6.45 7.24
CA GLN A 31 10.01 5.66 6.49
C GLN A 31 9.04 4.92 7.41
N LYS A 32 9.55 4.28 8.46
CA LYS A 32 8.71 3.59 9.46
C LYS A 32 7.79 4.57 10.18
N SER A 33 8.31 5.74 10.56
CA SER A 33 7.52 6.78 11.23
C SER A 33 6.38 7.24 10.35
N VAL A 34 6.67 7.70 9.13
CA VAL A 34 5.66 8.28 8.21
C VAL A 34 4.60 7.26 7.81
N THR A 35 5.00 6.05 7.42
CA THR A 35 4.02 5.00 7.05
C THR A 35 3.21 4.52 8.25
N GLY A 36 3.78 4.60 9.46
CA GLY A 36 3.12 4.37 10.73
C GLY A 36 2.10 5.46 11.07
N SER A 37 2.49 6.74 10.98
CA SER A 37 1.60 7.90 11.17
C SER A 37 0.42 7.83 10.22
N LEU A 38 0.66 7.62 8.92
CA LEU A 38 -0.42 7.48 7.93
C LEU A 38 -1.42 6.40 8.34
N SER A 39 -0.95 5.24 8.80
CA SER A 39 -1.85 4.15 9.20
C SER A 39 -2.62 4.50 10.47
N THR A 40 -1.93 5.04 11.47
CA THR A 40 -2.47 5.24 12.82
C THR A 40 -3.40 6.44 12.86
N GLU A 41 -2.95 7.59 12.36
CA GLU A 41 -3.72 8.84 12.37
C GLU A 41 -4.96 8.73 11.48
N MET A 42 -4.84 8.14 10.28
CA MET A 42 -6.00 7.96 9.42
C MET A 42 -7.01 6.98 10.02
N GLN A 43 -6.55 5.86 10.59
CA GLN A 43 -7.45 4.90 11.24
C GLN A 43 -8.15 5.54 12.43
N GLN A 44 -7.40 6.25 13.28
CA GLN A 44 -7.98 6.97 14.42
C GLN A 44 -8.98 8.04 13.97
N ALA A 45 -8.67 8.80 12.92
CA ALA A 45 -9.59 9.79 12.36
C ALA A 45 -10.86 9.12 11.83
N TYR A 46 -10.76 7.99 11.13
CA TYR A 46 -11.92 7.23 10.65
C TYR A 46 -12.76 6.72 11.82
N ASP A 47 -12.13 6.07 12.81
CA ASP A 47 -12.82 5.48 13.95
C ASP A 47 -13.54 6.54 14.78
N THR A 48 -12.87 7.68 15.01
CA THR A 48 -13.40 8.79 15.82
C THR A 48 -14.55 9.52 15.12
N ASN A 49 -14.47 9.73 13.81
CA ASN A 49 -15.40 10.62 13.11
C ASN A 49 -16.48 9.86 12.34
N ILE A 50 -16.13 8.82 11.59
CA ILE A 50 -17.08 8.09 10.74
C ILE A 50 -17.64 6.88 11.47
N ALA A 51 -16.79 6.03 12.05
CA ALA A 51 -17.25 4.80 12.69
C ALA A 51 -18.09 5.10 13.92
N GLN A 52 -17.65 6.04 14.77
CA GLN A 52 -18.41 6.47 15.94
C GLN A 52 -19.76 7.06 15.54
N TYR A 53 -19.81 7.94 14.53
CA TYR A 53 -21.07 8.51 14.04
C TYR A 53 -22.07 7.43 13.58
N LEU A 54 -21.60 6.48 12.77
CA LEU A 54 -22.46 5.39 12.29
C LEU A 54 -22.88 4.46 13.43
N HIS A 55 -22.02 4.25 14.43
CA HIS A 55 -22.35 3.50 15.63
C HIS A 55 -23.42 4.20 16.48
N ASP A 56 -23.26 5.50 16.74
CA ASP A 56 -24.20 6.30 17.50
C ASP A 56 -25.55 6.35 16.81
N MET A 57 -25.55 6.54 15.49
CA MET A 57 -26.77 6.50 14.68
C MET A 57 -27.45 5.13 14.76
N SER A 58 -26.70 4.03 14.53
CA SER A 58 -27.21 2.65 14.58
C SER A 58 -27.82 2.29 15.95
N SER A 59 -27.19 2.73 17.03
CA SER A 59 -27.59 2.42 18.41
C SER A 59 -28.66 3.36 18.96
N SER A 60 -28.85 4.53 18.34
CA SER A 60 -29.85 5.51 18.76
C SER A 60 -31.29 5.05 18.50
N ASP A 61 -32.21 5.48 19.37
CA ASP A 61 -33.64 5.34 19.10
C ASP A 61 -34.10 6.29 17.98
N ALA A 62 -33.34 7.36 17.70
CA ALA A 62 -33.60 8.29 16.59
C ALA A 62 -33.59 7.57 15.23
N TRP A 63 -32.62 6.67 14.98
CA TRP A 63 -32.63 5.85 13.76
C TRP A 63 -33.90 5.01 13.66
N LYS A 64 -34.34 4.38 14.76
CA LYS A 64 -35.55 3.56 14.76
C LYS A 64 -36.81 4.38 14.50
N GLU A 65 -36.85 5.62 14.98
CA GLU A 65 -37.95 6.56 14.76
C GLU A 65 -38.00 6.99 13.29
N ASP A 66 -36.91 7.55 12.75
CA ASP A 66 -36.81 8.03 11.37
C ASP A 66 -37.03 6.90 10.34
N ALA A 67 -36.42 5.73 10.59
CA ALA A 67 -36.63 4.56 9.75
C ALA A 67 -38.04 3.97 9.90
N GLY A 68 -38.63 4.09 11.09
CA GLY A 68 -40.01 3.66 11.39
C GLY A 68 -41.03 4.38 10.51
N ASP A 69 -40.85 5.70 10.33
CA ASP A 69 -41.68 6.51 9.44
C ASP A 69 -41.56 6.08 7.98
N LEU A 70 -40.35 5.77 7.49
CA LEU A 70 -40.15 5.23 6.15
C LEU A 70 -40.86 3.87 5.97
N ILE A 71 -40.79 3.01 6.98
CA ILE A 71 -41.42 1.69 6.97
C ILE A 71 -42.94 1.79 6.95
N GLU A 72 -43.54 2.71 7.69
CA GLU A 72 -44.99 2.90 7.69
C GLU A 72 -45.48 3.45 6.35
N GLN A 73 -44.70 4.31 5.69
CA GLN A 73 -44.99 4.72 4.32
C GLN A 73 -44.93 3.54 3.33
N TRP A 74 -43.93 2.66 3.44
CA TRP A 74 -43.83 1.45 2.61
C TRP A 74 -45.01 0.50 2.77
N ARG A 75 -45.53 0.36 3.99
CA ARG A 75 -46.65 -0.54 4.30
C ARG A 75 -47.92 -0.17 3.54
N ARG A 76 -48.10 1.12 3.20
CA ARG A 76 -49.28 1.65 2.48
C ARG A 76 -49.32 1.26 1.00
N PHE A 77 -48.23 0.76 0.43
CA PHE A 77 -48.23 0.29 -0.96
C PHE A 77 -49.09 -0.97 -1.16
N HIS A 78 -49.68 -1.10 -2.36
CA HIS A 78 -50.32 -2.35 -2.76
C HIS A 78 -49.29 -3.46 -3.04
N SER A 79 -49.66 -4.72 -2.79
CA SER A 79 -48.80 -5.91 -2.92
C SER A 79 -48.03 -6.02 -4.26
N VAL A 80 -48.71 -5.76 -5.39
CA VAL A 80 -48.11 -5.82 -6.74
C VAL A 80 -47.10 -4.68 -6.97
N ASN A 81 -47.41 -3.51 -6.45
CA ASN A 81 -46.58 -2.32 -6.52
C ASN A 81 -45.32 -2.50 -5.67
N PHE A 82 -45.47 -3.04 -4.46
CA PHE A 82 -44.34 -3.34 -3.57
C PHE A 82 -43.39 -4.37 -4.18
N ARG A 83 -43.90 -5.46 -4.77
CA ARG A 83 -43.04 -6.44 -5.49
C ARG A 83 -42.26 -5.79 -6.63
N SER A 84 -42.90 -4.90 -7.38
CA SER A 84 -42.26 -4.19 -8.50
C SER A 84 -41.21 -3.18 -8.01
N PHE A 85 -41.44 -2.54 -6.87
CA PHE A 85 -40.48 -1.70 -6.16
C PHE A 85 -39.22 -2.49 -5.77
N CYS A 86 -39.38 -3.66 -5.13
CA CYS A 86 -38.24 -4.50 -4.75
C CYS A 86 -37.44 -4.98 -5.97
N ARG A 87 -38.11 -5.36 -7.07
CA ARG A 87 -37.43 -5.73 -8.33
C ARG A 87 -36.61 -4.60 -8.95
N LYS A 88 -36.93 -3.35 -8.61
CA LYS A 88 -36.24 -2.15 -9.07
C LYS A 88 -35.34 -1.55 -7.99
N LEU A 89 -34.92 -2.36 -7.02
CA LEU A 89 -33.93 -2.00 -6.00
C LEU A 89 -34.25 -0.73 -5.23
N GLY A 90 -35.52 -0.51 -4.90
CA GLY A 90 -35.91 0.68 -4.14
C GLY A 90 -36.51 1.80 -4.98
N ILE A 91 -36.51 1.68 -6.31
CA ILE A 91 -36.99 2.73 -7.22
C ILE A 91 -38.48 2.53 -7.54
N TRP A 92 -39.30 3.50 -7.14
CA TRP A 92 -40.73 3.55 -7.42
C TRP A 92 -41.07 4.64 -8.44
N ARG A 93 -41.83 4.31 -9.49
CA ARG A 93 -42.38 5.31 -10.42
C ARG A 93 -43.85 5.54 -10.06
N THR A 94 -44.18 6.76 -9.64
CA THR A 94 -45.58 7.12 -9.39
C THR A 94 -46.37 7.13 -10.71
N THR A 95 -47.70 7.03 -10.64
CA THR A 95 -48.60 7.10 -11.80
C THR A 95 -48.41 8.38 -12.62
N ASN A 96 -47.97 9.47 -11.96
CA ASN A 96 -47.37 10.62 -12.63
C ASN A 96 -45.94 10.26 -13.07
N LYS A 97 -45.80 9.85 -14.33
CA LYS A 97 -44.53 9.41 -14.97
C LYS A 97 -43.32 10.35 -14.80
N ARG A 98 -43.52 11.57 -14.30
CA ARG A 98 -42.47 12.58 -14.03
C ARG A 98 -41.86 12.52 -12.63
N LYS A 99 -42.45 11.81 -11.66
CA LYS A 99 -41.92 11.70 -10.29
C LYS A 99 -41.62 10.24 -9.95
N SER A 100 -40.33 9.88 -9.97
CA SER A 100 -39.82 8.67 -9.33
C SER A 100 -39.38 8.97 -7.90
N MET A 101 -39.69 8.08 -6.98
CA MET A 101 -39.19 8.10 -5.61
C MET A 101 -38.15 7.00 -5.48
N ASN A 102 -36.96 7.33 -4.99
CA ASN A 102 -35.92 6.37 -4.67
C ASN A 102 -35.81 6.29 -3.15
N TRP A 103 -36.13 5.14 -2.59
CA TRP A 103 -36.15 4.99 -1.14
C TRP A 103 -34.76 4.78 -0.52
N ASN A 104 -33.78 4.35 -1.31
CA ASN A 104 -32.38 4.36 -0.85
C ASN A 104 -31.93 5.81 -0.63
N MET A 105 -32.33 6.74 -1.50
CA MET A 105 -32.07 8.18 -1.30
C MET A 105 -32.71 8.72 -0.02
N SER A 106 -33.87 8.20 0.40
CA SER A 106 -34.49 8.62 1.67
C SER A 106 -33.69 8.14 2.88
N ILE A 107 -33.15 6.92 2.83
CA ILE A 107 -32.23 6.43 3.87
C ILE A 107 -30.93 7.22 3.85
N GLU A 108 -30.31 7.41 2.67
CA GLU A 108 -29.09 8.23 2.48
C GLU A 108 -29.27 9.64 3.03
N SER A 109 -30.43 10.27 2.81
CA SER A 109 -30.72 11.61 3.34
C SER A 109 -30.66 11.65 4.87
N ILE A 110 -31.13 10.61 5.56
CA ILE A 110 -31.03 10.51 7.03
C ILE A 110 -29.56 10.36 7.44
N LEU A 111 -28.81 9.47 6.76
CA LEU A 111 -27.40 9.22 7.06
C LEU A 111 -26.50 10.44 6.77
N SER A 112 -26.82 11.22 5.75
CA SER A 112 -25.95 12.29 5.22
C SER A 112 -25.84 13.54 6.10
N ALA A 113 -26.78 13.75 7.03
CA ALA A 113 -26.95 15.03 7.73
C ALA A 113 -25.66 15.51 8.45
N GLU A 114 -24.93 14.59 9.09
CA GLU A 114 -23.65 14.93 9.75
C GLU A 114 -22.43 14.21 9.16
N LEU A 115 -22.65 13.28 8.22
CA LEU A 115 -21.59 12.50 7.60
C LEU A 115 -20.60 13.37 6.80
N ALA A 116 -21.06 14.53 6.30
CA ALA A 116 -20.22 15.51 5.61
C ALA A 116 -19.12 16.08 6.51
N ALA A 117 -19.46 16.43 7.76
CA ALA A 117 -18.50 16.95 8.73
C ALA A 117 -17.50 15.87 9.15
N ALA A 118 -17.98 14.63 9.36
CA ALA A 118 -17.14 13.49 9.67
C ALA A 118 -16.11 13.21 8.57
N HIS A 119 -16.53 13.23 7.30
CA HIS A 119 -15.60 13.08 6.17
C HIS A 119 -14.58 14.22 6.07
N ALA A 120 -15.00 15.46 6.30
CA ALA A 120 -14.08 16.60 6.29
C ALA A 120 -12.97 16.44 7.35
N ALA A 121 -13.29 15.92 8.53
CA ALA A 121 -12.32 15.63 9.58
C ALA A 121 -11.30 14.56 9.15
N VAL A 122 -11.76 13.46 8.53
CA VAL A 122 -10.86 12.42 7.99
C VAL A 122 -9.97 12.96 6.86
N SER A 123 -10.51 13.80 5.99
CA SER A 123 -9.72 14.47 4.94
C SER A 123 -8.70 15.46 5.52
N SER A 124 -9.00 16.13 6.64
CA SER A 124 -8.04 17.00 7.35
C SER A 124 -6.87 16.18 7.89
N ALA A 125 -7.12 15.02 8.50
CA ALA A 125 -6.07 14.14 8.98
C ALA A 125 -5.10 13.71 7.86
N ALA A 126 -5.62 13.47 6.65
CA ALA A 126 -4.77 13.16 5.49
C ALA A 126 -3.82 14.33 5.14
N LEU A 127 -4.29 15.58 5.24
CA LEU A 127 -3.47 16.77 5.00
C LEU A 127 -2.43 16.99 6.11
N GLU A 128 -2.77 16.68 7.35
CA GLU A 128 -1.84 16.75 8.48
C GLU A 128 -0.68 15.75 8.30
N VAL A 129 -0.99 14.51 7.94
CA VAL A 129 0.04 13.49 7.65
C VAL A 129 0.90 13.89 6.43
N ASP A 130 0.33 14.47 5.37
CA ASP A 130 1.11 15.02 4.24
C ASP A 130 2.12 16.08 4.74
N GLY A 131 1.69 16.95 5.66
CA GLY A 131 2.54 17.91 6.34
C GLY A 131 3.68 17.27 7.13
N GLU A 132 3.41 16.18 7.86
CA GLU A 132 4.43 15.41 8.59
C GLU A 132 5.46 14.78 7.67
N VAL A 133 5.03 14.28 6.49
CA VAL A 133 5.95 13.72 5.50
C VAL A 133 6.93 14.78 5.01
N GLU A 134 6.43 15.96 4.65
CA GLU A 134 7.28 17.08 4.21
C GLU A 134 8.25 17.50 5.33
N ALA A 135 7.75 17.68 6.55
CA ALA A 135 8.57 18.07 7.70
C ALA A 135 9.68 17.05 8.00
N GLY A 136 9.34 15.76 7.99
CA GLY A 136 10.31 14.69 8.27
C GLY A 136 11.40 14.57 7.19
N PHE A 137 11.10 14.89 5.93
CA PHE A 137 12.15 14.96 4.90
C PHE A 137 13.06 16.16 5.07
N VAL A 138 12.51 17.32 5.45
CA VAL A 138 13.32 18.51 5.80
C VAL A 138 14.28 18.16 6.94
N ASP A 139 13.80 17.48 7.98
CA ASP A 139 14.62 17.01 9.09
C ASP A 139 15.71 16.03 8.64
N PHE A 140 15.38 15.09 7.75
CA PHE A 140 16.37 14.19 7.14
C PHE A 140 17.46 14.95 6.40
N SER A 141 17.08 15.93 5.58
CA SER A 141 18.02 16.77 4.82
C SER A 141 18.93 17.57 5.75
N GLN A 142 18.38 18.15 6.82
CA GLN A 142 19.16 18.88 7.83
C GLN A 142 20.13 17.96 8.58
N LYS A 143 19.70 16.73 8.92
CA LYS A 143 20.57 15.71 9.53
C LYS A 143 21.72 15.35 8.60
N LEU A 144 21.47 15.16 7.31
CA LEU A 144 22.53 14.92 6.33
C LEU A 144 23.51 16.09 6.25
N GLU A 145 23.02 17.32 6.22
CA GLU A 145 23.89 18.51 6.23
C GLU A 145 24.75 18.61 7.50
N SER A 146 24.20 18.21 8.64
CA SER A 146 24.95 18.13 9.90
C SER A 146 26.03 17.05 9.83
N LEU A 147 25.68 15.84 9.36
CA LEU A 147 26.62 14.75 9.16
C LEU A 147 27.77 15.20 8.26
N LEU A 148 27.51 15.75 7.07
CA LEU A 148 28.55 16.15 6.12
C LEU A 148 29.55 17.21 6.65
N LYS A 149 29.23 17.91 7.74
CA LYS A 149 30.12 18.86 8.43
C LYS A 149 31.09 18.20 9.41
N GLU A 150 30.83 16.97 9.86
CA GLU A 150 31.70 16.25 10.79
C GLU A 150 33.12 16.08 10.22
N LYS A 151 34.14 16.17 11.09
CA LYS A 151 35.56 16.15 10.70
C LYS A 151 35.95 14.92 9.89
N ILE A 152 35.36 13.76 10.23
CA ILE A 152 35.61 12.48 9.56
C ILE A 152 35.18 12.49 8.08
N TYR A 153 34.21 13.33 7.74
CA TYR A 153 33.65 13.42 6.40
C TYR A 153 34.18 14.63 5.63
N GLN A 154 34.94 15.56 6.24
CA GLN A 154 35.44 16.78 5.57
C GLN A 154 36.24 16.54 4.29
N LYS A 155 36.87 15.36 4.17
CA LYS A 155 37.68 14.98 3.01
C LYS A 155 36.95 14.15 1.96
N LEU A 156 35.65 13.90 2.12
CA LEU A 156 34.87 13.19 1.09
C LEU A 156 34.89 14.01 -0.22
N PRO A 157 35.25 13.40 -1.36
CA PRO A 157 35.15 14.05 -2.66
C PRO A 157 33.67 14.32 -3.00
N ASP A 158 33.38 15.41 -3.71
CA ASP A 158 32.06 15.67 -4.31
C ASP A 158 30.85 15.69 -3.36
N LYS A 159 30.99 16.35 -2.21
CA LYS A 159 29.87 16.57 -1.26
C LYS A 159 28.73 17.39 -1.85
N ASP A 160 29.06 18.37 -2.68
CA ASP A 160 28.06 19.27 -3.26
C ASP A 160 27.20 18.54 -4.30
N GLY A 161 27.75 17.55 -5.00
CA GLY A 161 26.98 16.61 -5.80
C GLY A 161 25.96 15.83 -4.96
N LEU A 162 26.41 15.14 -3.90
CA LEU A 162 25.52 14.40 -2.99
C LEU A 162 24.38 15.27 -2.42
N ARG A 163 24.68 16.53 -2.06
CA ARG A 163 23.67 17.50 -1.61
C ARG A 163 22.65 17.82 -2.70
N SER A 164 23.13 18.03 -3.93
CA SER A 164 22.27 18.29 -5.08
C SER A 164 21.33 17.11 -5.33
N ASP A 165 21.82 15.88 -5.22
CA ASP A 165 21.02 14.69 -5.48
C ASP A 165 19.96 14.44 -4.41
N VAL A 166 20.30 14.67 -3.13
CA VAL A 166 19.31 14.61 -2.05
C VAL A 166 18.22 15.67 -2.24
N ARG A 167 18.58 16.87 -2.73
CA ARG A 167 17.59 17.92 -3.06
C ARG A 167 16.73 17.57 -4.27
N ASN A 168 17.31 16.96 -5.29
CA ASN A 168 16.56 16.47 -6.46
C ASN A 168 15.60 15.35 -6.05
N ALA A 169 16.09 14.39 -5.28
CA ALA A 169 15.31 13.32 -4.69
C ALA A 169 14.18 13.84 -3.79
N HIS A 170 14.40 14.93 -3.05
CA HIS A 170 13.34 15.62 -2.30
C HIS A 170 12.21 16.07 -3.20
N SER A 171 12.55 16.78 -4.27
CA SER A 171 11.57 17.41 -5.16
C SER A 171 10.75 16.35 -5.90
N GLU A 172 11.40 15.25 -6.32
CA GLU A 172 10.72 14.08 -6.89
C GLU A 172 9.84 13.38 -5.87
N MET A 173 10.37 13.09 -4.68
CA MET A 173 9.61 12.44 -3.60
C MET A 173 8.37 13.27 -3.25
N ARG A 174 8.52 14.58 -3.05
CA ARG A 174 7.42 15.50 -2.74
C ARG A 174 6.32 15.46 -3.79
N ARG A 175 6.69 15.48 -5.07
CA ARG A 175 5.72 15.36 -6.17
C ARG A 175 4.93 14.06 -6.09
N HIS A 176 5.61 12.94 -5.82
CA HIS A 176 4.99 11.63 -5.72
C HIS A 176 4.14 11.46 -4.45
N VAL A 177 4.60 11.96 -3.32
CA VAL A 177 3.84 12.00 -2.05
C VAL A 177 2.55 12.76 -2.24
N LYS A 178 2.60 13.97 -2.83
CA LYS A 178 1.41 14.75 -3.16
C LYS A 178 0.42 14.02 -4.05
N ASP A 179 0.91 13.22 -5.00
CA ASP A 179 0.05 12.41 -5.86
C ASP A 179 -0.66 11.32 -5.05
N VAL A 180 0.04 10.61 -4.16
CA VAL A 180 -0.56 9.61 -3.26
C VAL A 180 -1.63 10.24 -2.38
N PHE A 181 -1.35 11.37 -1.73
CA PHE A 181 -2.35 12.05 -0.89
C PHE A 181 -3.51 12.60 -1.71
N SER A 182 -3.27 13.11 -2.92
CA SER A 182 -4.35 13.54 -3.82
C SER A 182 -5.25 12.36 -4.22
N GLN A 183 -4.69 11.19 -4.48
CA GLN A 183 -5.44 9.97 -4.78
C GLN A 183 -6.22 9.47 -3.56
N LEU A 184 -5.61 9.52 -2.37
CA LEU A 184 -6.28 9.18 -1.11
C LEU A 184 -7.48 10.10 -0.87
N THR A 185 -7.31 11.42 -0.95
CA THR A 185 -8.38 12.41 -0.76
C THR A 185 -9.51 12.20 -1.76
N ARG A 186 -9.20 12.06 -3.06
CA ARG A 186 -10.22 11.72 -4.07
C ARG A 186 -10.94 10.42 -3.74
N GLY A 187 -10.22 9.45 -3.17
CA GLY A 187 -10.80 8.20 -2.73
C GLY A 187 -11.77 8.36 -1.56
N LEU A 188 -11.42 9.19 -0.59
CA LEU A 188 -12.28 9.56 0.54
C LEU A 188 -13.52 10.32 0.05
N ASP A 189 -13.38 11.18 -0.96
CA ASP A 189 -14.52 11.87 -1.58
C ASP A 189 -15.48 10.88 -2.26
N VAL A 190 -14.96 9.86 -2.95
CA VAL A 190 -15.79 8.78 -3.52
C VAL A 190 -16.51 8.01 -2.42
N MET A 191 -15.87 7.74 -1.29
CA MET A 191 -16.54 7.12 -0.15
C MET A 191 -17.65 8.02 0.40
N TYR A 192 -17.41 9.32 0.52
CA TYR A 192 -18.41 10.28 0.94
C TYR A 192 -19.62 10.24 0.00
N VAL A 193 -19.39 10.28 -1.32
CA VAL A 193 -20.45 10.18 -2.33
C VAL A 193 -21.24 8.88 -2.16
N LYS A 194 -20.58 7.73 -2.05
CA LYS A 194 -21.25 6.43 -1.85
C LYS A 194 -22.05 6.34 -0.55
N SER A 195 -21.70 7.13 0.46
CA SER A 195 -22.34 7.10 1.78
C SER A 195 -23.45 8.13 1.93
N SER A 196 -23.39 9.25 1.20
CA SER A 196 -24.22 10.43 1.44
C SER A 196 -24.98 10.96 0.22
N MET A 197 -24.51 10.70 -1.01
CA MET A 197 -25.09 11.35 -2.18
C MET A 197 -26.27 10.57 -2.75
N SER A 198 -27.38 11.30 -2.86
CA SER A 198 -28.64 10.88 -3.47
C SER A 198 -28.61 11.00 -5.00
N ASP A 199 -27.53 10.57 -5.65
CA ASP A 199 -27.47 10.57 -7.12
C ASP A 199 -28.31 9.42 -7.74
N GLY A 200 -28.75 8.49 -6.90
CA GLY A 200 -29.56 7.34 -7.30
C GLY A 200 -28.76 6.28 -8.04
N GLU A 201 -27.42 6.35 -8.01
CA GLU A 201 -26.56 5.35 -8.59
C GLU A 201 -26.65 4.04 -7.77
N PRO A 202 -26.70 2.87 -8.43
CA PRO A 202 -26.79 1.58 -7.74
C PRO A 202 -25.55 1.24 -6.90
N THR A 203 -24.52 2.09 -6.90
CA THR A 203 -23.24 1.87 -6.23
C THR A 203 -23.17 2.41 -4.80
N SER A 204 -24.22 3.10 -4.30
CA SER A 204 -24.25 3.59 -2.91
C SER A 204 -24.16 2.45 -1.90
N TYR A 205 -23.61 2.73 -0.71
CA TYR A 205 -23.52 1.73 0.36
C TYR A 205 -24.89 1.30 0.85
N VAL A 206 -25.88 2.21 0.86
CA VAL A 206 -27.27 1.89 1.19
C VAL A 206 -27.86 0.94 0.15
N SER A 207 -27.66 1.20 -1.15
CA SER A 207 -28.12 0.32 -2.23
C SER A 207 -27.55 -1.10 -2.08
N GLN A 208 -26.25 -1.19 -1.80
CA GLN A 208 -25.58 -2.47 -1.55
C GLN A 208 -26.11 -3.18 -0.30
N ALA A 209 -26.26 -2.45 0.80
CA ALA A 209 -26.78 -2.97 2.07
C ALA A 209 -28.24 -3.46 1.97
N MET A 210 -29.06 -2.80 1.15
CA MET A 210 -30.47 -3.14 0.96
C MET A 210 -30.71 -4.22 -0.11
N HIS A 211 -29.72 -4.49 -0.96
CA HIS A 211 -29.86 -5.34 -2.15
C HIS A 211 -30.46 -6.71 -1.82
N GLU A 212 -29.89 -7.40 -0.83
CA GLU A 212 -30.34 -8.74 -0.45
C GLU A 212 -31.80 -8.73 0.05
N GLY A 213 -32.17 -7.72 0.84
CA GLY A 213 -33.54 -7.53 1.31
C GLY A 213 -34.52 -7.34 0.15
N TYR A 214 -34.16 -6.53 -0.84
CA TYR A 214 -34.96 -6.34 -2.05
C TYR A 214 -35.13 -7.64 -2.85
N VAL A 215 -34.06 -8.39 -3.06
CA VAL A 215 -34.11 -9.67 -3.78
C VAL A 215 -35.01 -10.67 -3.06
N LYS A 216 -34.84 -10.83 -1.73
CA LYS A 216 -35.66 -11.73 -0.90
C LYS A 216 -37.14 -11.33 -0.94
N ALA A 217 -37.45 -10.05 -0.77
CA ALA A 217 -38.83 -9.56 -0.82
C ALA A 217 -39.45 -9.72 -2.22
N ALA A 218 -38.71 -9.50 -3.29
CA ALA A 218 -39.20 -9.68 -4.66
C ALA A 218 -39.56 -11.14 -4.99
N ALA A 219 -38.86 -12.09 -4.36
CA ALA A 219 -39.05 -13.53 -4.53
C ALA A 219 -40.33 -14.06 -3.86
N VAL A 220 -40.85 -13.39 -2.83
CA VAL A 220 -42.10 -13.78 -2.16
C VAL A 220 -43.25 -13.77 -3.16
N ASP A 221 -43.85 -14.94 -3.42
CA ASP A 221 -45.01 -15.09 -4.30
C ASP A 221 -46.27 -15.40 -3.49
N ARG A 222 -47.39 -14.77 -3.87
CA ARG A 222 -48.70 -14.98 -3.24
C ARG A 222 -49.20 -16.42 -3.36
N ARG A 223 -48.72 -17.16 -4.37
CA ARG A 223 -49.11 -18.56 -4.61
C ARG A 223 -48.67 -19.50 -3.48
N HIS A 224 -47.62 -19.14 -2.72
CA HIS A 224 -47.07 -19.98 -1.65
C HIS A 224 -47.83 -19.88 -0.32
N PHE A 225 -48.87 -19.05 -0.22
CA PHE A 225 -49.67 -18.92 0.99
C PHE A 225 -50.92 -19.79 0.93
N ASP A 226 -51.15 -20.55 2.00
CA ASP A 226 -52.32 -21.41 2.18
C ASP A 226 -53.44 -20.69 2.94
N VAL A 227 -53.97 -19.64 2.30
CA VAL A 227 -55.09 -18.82 2.79
C VAL A 227 -56.11 -18.59 1.68
N ALA A 228 -57.27 -18.03 1.99
CA ALA A 228 -58.28 -17.71 0.99
C ALA A 228 -57.70 -16.80 -0.12
N TYR A 229 -58.16 -16.95 -1.37
CA TYR A 229 -57.58 -16.27 -2.54
C TYR A 229 -57.45 -14.74 -2.36
N GLN A 230 -58.41 -14.12 -1.67
CA GLN A 230 -58.42 -12.69 -1.40
C GLN A 230 -57.38 -12.26 -0.34
N GLU A 231 -56.95 -13.17 0.55
CA GLU A 231 -55.98 -12.91 1.61
C GLU A 231 -54.53 -13.19 1.18
N LYS A 232 -54.30 -14.07 0.20
CA LYS A 232 -52.96 -14.42 -0.29
C LYS A 232 -52.12 -13.20 -0.67
N ALA A 233 -52.75 -12.19 -1.29
CA ALA A 233 -52.07 -10.97 -1.71
C ALA A 233 -51.67 -10.07 -0.52
N ARG A 234 -52.50 -10.03 0.53
CA ARG A 234 -52.24 -9.28 1.77
C ARG A 234 -51.12 -9.95 2.57
N GLU A 235 -51.15 -11.26 2.67
CA GLU A 235 -50.14 -12.01 3.42
C GLU A 235 -48.77 -11.91 2.74
N ALA A 236 -48.71 -12.08 1.41
CA ALA A 236 -47.48 -11.85 0.66
C ALA A 236 -46.95 -10.43 0.85
N HIS A 237 -47.82 -9.41 0.87
CA HIS A 237 -47.41 -8.03 1.13
C HIS A 237 -46.81 -7.86 2.53
N ARG A 238 -47.46 -8.40 3.55
CA ARG A 238 -46.99 -8.36 4.94
C ARG A 238 -45.60 -8.94 5.07
N VAL A 239 -45.36 -10.14 4.49
CA VAL A 239 -44.05 -10.79 4.51
C VAL A 239 -42.98 -9.95 3.79
N ARG A 240 -43.30 -9.37 2.64
CA ARG A 240 -42.35 -8.51 1.90
C ARG A 240 -41.95 -7.28 2.70
N VAL A 241 -42.92 -6.59 3.29
CA VAL A 241 -42.67 -5.41 4.14
C VAL A 241 -41.85 -5.80 5.36
N ASP A 242 -42.11 -6.96 5.97
CA ASP A 242 -41.36 -7.44 7.13
C ASP A 242 -39.90 -7.77 6.79
N ILE A 243 -39.61 -8.33 5.61
CA ILE A 243 -38.24 -8.54 5.14
C ILE A 243 -37.49 -7.22 5.03
N ILE A 244 -38.10 -6.21 4.38
CA ILE A 244 -37.47 -4.89 4.22
C ILE A 244 -37.31 -4.20 5.57
N ARG A 245 -38.32 -4.26 6.44
CA ARG A 245 -38.26 -3.74 7.81
C ARG A 245 -37.08 -4.32 8.58
N LYS A 246 -36.89 -5.64 8.54
CA LYS A 246 -35.77 -6.32 9.21
C LYS A 246 -34.41 -5.90 8.62
N GLN A 247 -34.33 -5.66 7.32
CA GLN A 247 -33.10 -5.16 6.70
C GLN A 247 -32.77 -3.74 7.16
N VAL A 248 -33.77 -2.87 7.30
CA VAL A 248 -33.58 -1.48 7.70
C VAL A 248 -33.29 -1.34 9.20
N LEU A 249 -34.12 -1.94 10.05
CA LEU A 249 -34.03 -1.78 11.51
C LEU A 249 -33.09 -2.79 12.18
N GLY A 250 -32.68 -3.82 11.44
CA GLY A 250 -31.99 -4.97 12.01
C GLY A 250 -32.93 -5.89 12.79
N TYR A 251 -32.38 -7.03 13.19
CA TYR A 251 -33.05 -8.00 14.04
C TYR A 251 -32.03 -8.61 15.00
N ALA A 252 -32.22 -8.40 16.30
CA ALA A 252 -31.51 -9.15 17.32
C ALA A 252 -31.91 -10.62 17.13
N GLY A 253 -30.97 -11.46 16.68
CA GLY A 253 -31.23 -12.86 16.38
C GLY A 253 -31.92 -13.59 17.53
N ASP A 254 -32.56 -14.71 17.22
CA ASP A 254 -33.14 -15.57 18.24
C ASP A 254 -32.31 -16.85 18.35
N PRO A 255 -31.41 -16.95 19.36
CA PRO A 255 -30.57 -18.12 19.54
C PRO A 255 -31.37 -19.36 19.90
N THR A 256 -32.60 -19.23 20.40
CA THR A 256 -33.47 -20.39 20.71
C THR A 256 -34.04 -21.04 19.44
N ASN A 257 -34.11 -20.28 18.34
CA ASN A 257 -34.69 -20.71 17.06
C ASN A 257 -33.67 -20.76 15.92
N ASN A 258 -32.36 -20.76 16.21
CA ASN A 258 -31.27 -20.70 15.22
C ASN A 258 -31.46 -19.57 14.19
N LYS A 259 -32.07 -18.44 14.57
CA LYS A 259 -32.24 -17.29 13.68
C LYS A 259 -31.05 -16.35 13.89
N PRO A 260 -30.15 -16.20 12.91
CA PRO A 260 -29.02 -15.28 13.04
C PRO A 260 -29.52 -13.84 13.17
N ALA A 261 -28.75 -13.03 13.89
CA ALA A 261 -28.97 -11.59 13.90
C ALA A 261 -28.81 -11.04 12.49
N VAL A 262 -29.66 -10.08 12.12
CA VAL A 262 -29.53 -9.32 10.88
C VAL A 262 -29.07 -7.92 11.27
N PRO A 263 -27.88 -7.49 10.82
CA PRO A 263 -27.42 -6.12 11.06
C PRO A 263 -28.41 -5.15 10.42
N ASN A 264 -28.58 -3.97 11.03
CA ASN A 264 -29.41 -2.94 10.43
C ASN A 264 -28.67 -2.32 9.22
N VAL A 265 -29.36 -1.49 8.43
CA VAL A 265 -28.76 -0.91 7.23
C VAL A 265 -27.58 0.02 7.56
N VAL A 266 -27.59 0.68 8.72
CA VAL A 266 -26.51 1.56 9.19
C VAL A 266 -25.26 0.75 9.50
N ASP A 267 -25.40 -0.39 10.20
CA ASP A 267 -24.31 -1.32 10.51
C ASP A 267 -23.68 -1.89 9.22
N ALA A 268 -24.53 -2.22 8.24
CA ALA A 268 -24.09 -2.70 6.93
C ALA A 268 -23.34 -1.60 6.17
N VAL A 269 -23.82 -0.36 6.18
CA VAL A 269 -23.13 0.80 5.61
C VAL A 269 -21.79 1.04 6.32
N ALA A 270 -21.73 0.96 7.64
CA ALA A 270 -20.49 1.09 8.42
C ALA A 270 -19.46 0.03 8.02
N SER A 271 -19.90 -1.21 7.83
CA SER A 271 -19.04 -2.32 7.40
C SER A 271 -18.50 -2.10 5.98
N LEU A 272 -19.34 -1.65 5.05
CA LEU A 272 -18.95 -1.36 3.67
C LEU A 272 -17.99 -0.16 3.59
N SER A 273 -18.28 0.90 4.35
CA SER A 273 -17.43 2.09 4.44
C SER A 273 -16.06 1.75 5.01
N LEU A 274 -16.00 0.96 6.09
CA LEU A 274 -14.74 0.54 6.71
C LEU A 274 -13.91 -0.33 5.75
N ALA A 275 -14.55 -1.23 5.01
CA ALA A 275 -13.87 -2.04 4.01
C ALA A 275 -13.25 -1.18 2.89
N ASP A 276 -14.00 -0.22 2.34
CA ASP A 276 -13.51 0.70 1.30
C ASP A 276 -12.38 1.60 1.84
N PHE A 277 -12.52 2.10 3.07
CA PHE A 277 -11.48 2.88 3.77
C PHE A 277 -10.18 2.09 3.89
N ASN A 278 -10.24 0.87 4.42
CA ASN A 278 -9.08 0.02 4.63
C ASN A 278 -8.34 -0.29 3.32
N VAL A 279 -9.07 -0.53 2.23
CA VAL A 279 -8.48 -0.74 0.90
C VAL A 279 -7.70 0.50 0.46
N ARG A 280 -8.27 1.69 0.61
CA ARG A 280 -7.65 2.96 0.21
C ARG A 280 -6.44 3.29 1.07
N LEU A 281 -6.56 3.15 2.39
CA LEU A 281 -5.47 3.38 3.33
C LEU A 281 -4.31 2.42 3.07
N CYS A 282 -4.59 1.14 2.85
CA CYS A 282 -3.57 0.14 2.53
C CYS A 282 -2.86 0.44 1.20
N THR A 283 -3.61 0.89 0.19
CA THR A 283 -3.07 1.31 -1.11
C THR A 283 -2.14 2.50 -0.95
N ALA A 284 -2.61 3.58 -0.32
CA ALA A 284 -1.82 4.78 -0.08
C ALA A 284 -0.55 4.49 0.74
N ARG A 285 -0.66 3.67 1.79
CA ARG A 285 0.49 3.24 2.61
C ARG A 285 1.52 2.47 1.79
N THR A 286 1.06 1.56 0.94
CA THR A 286 1.95 0.75 0.10
C THR A 286 2.66 1.61 -0.93
N GLU A 287 1.94 2.52 -1.58
CA GLU A 287 2.51 3.44 -2.55
C GLU A 287 3.50 4.41 -1.90
N LEU A 288 3.15 5.03 -0.78
CA LEU A 288 4.04 5.89 -0.01
C LEU A 288 5.31 5.13 0.42
N GLY A 289 5.15 3.92 0.96
CA GLY A 289 6.27 3.06 1.33
C GLY A 289 7.18 2.73 0.15
N ASN A 290 6.62 2.50 -1.03
CA ASN A 290 7.37 2.23 -2.26
C ASN A 290 8.10 3.47 -2.78
N ILE A 291 7.46 4.65 -2.75
CA ILE A 291 8.08 5.93 -3.12
C ILE A 291 9.28 6.19 -2.22
N LEU A 292 9.09 6.12 -0.90
CA LEU A 292 10.16 6.35 0.07
C LEU A 292 11.32 5.35 -0.12
N ARG A 293 11.03 4.08 -0.43
CA ARG A 293 12.08 3.09 -0.73
C ARG A 293 12.85 3.45 -1.99
N LYS A 294 12.15 3.76 -3.09
CA LYS A 294 12.79 4.15 -4.36
C LYS A 294 13.66 5.40 -4.20
N THR A 295 13.21 6.37 -3.41
CA THR A 295 13.96 7.60 -3.15
C THR A 295 15.30 7.30 -2.47
N ILE A 296 15.31 6.47 -1.41
CA ILE A 296 16.58 6.12 -0.75
C ILE A 296 17.45 5.20 -1.60
N ASP A 297 16.87 4.26 -2.34
CA ASP A 297 17.62 3.37 -3.23
C ASP A 297 18.33 4.19 -4.32
N SER A 298 17.70 5.25 -4.83
CA SER A 298 18.31 6.20 -5.78
C SER A 298 19.48 6.96 -5.13
N ILE A 299 19.29 7.53 -3.94
CA ILE A 299 20.33 8.25 -3.20
C ILE A 299 21.52 7.31 -2.89
N LEU A 300 21.24 6.08 -2.45
CA LEU A 300 22.28 5.10 -2.11
C LEU A 300 22.98 4.54 -3.34
N SER A 301 22.28 4.30 -4.44
CA SER A 301 22.90 3.87 -5.70
C SER A 301 23.86 4.93 -6.22
N ASP A 302 23.47 6.20 -6.16
CA ASP A 302 24.34 7.31 -6.53
C ASP A 302 25.54 7.43 -5.57
N PHE A 303 25.29 7.38 -4.26
CA PHE A 303 26.35 7.34 -3.24
C PHE A 303 27.35 6.21 -3.51
N ASP A 304 26.87 4.99 -3.69
CA ASP A 304 27.70 3.81 -3.96
C ASP A 304 28.48 4.01 -5.26
N SER A 305 27.89 4.58 -6.32
CA SER A 305 28.61 4.85 -7.58
C SER A 305 29.78 5.85 -7.44
N ARG A 306 29.69 6.79 -6.50
CA ARG A 306 30.71 7.83 -6.25
C ARG A 306 31.83 7.35 -5.34
N TYR A 307 31.49 6.56 -4.34
CA TYR A 307 32.41 6.23 -3.25
C TYR A 307 32.84 4.75 -3.22
N THR A 308 32.26 3.89 -4.06
CA THR A 308 32.83 2.55 -4.30
C THR A 308 34.11 2.72 -5.13
N PRO A 309 35.26 2.16 -4.71
CA PRO A 309 36.45 2.14 -5.53
C PRO A 309 36.08 1.53 -6.87
N ARG A 310 36.21 2.28 -7.98
CA ARG A 310 36.22 1.64 -9.30
C ARG A 310 37.38 0.66 -9.25
N ASP A 311 37.11 -0.61 -9.55
CA ASP A 311 38.19 -1.54 -9.87
C ASP A 311 39.10 -0.81 -10.86
N PRO A 312 40.42 -0.79 -10.63
CA PRO A 312 41.32 -0.22 -11.62
C PRO A 312 40.93 -0.84 -12.96
N PRO A 313 40.74 -0.04 -14.03
CA PRO A 313 40.54 -0.62 -15.35
C PRO A 313 41.64 -1.66 -15.53
N PRO A 314 41.35 -2.89 -15.99
CA PRO A 314 42.33 -3.96 -16.05
C PRO A 314 43.56 -3.38 -16.72
N SER A 315 44.61 -3.15 -15.94
CA SER A 315 45.78 -2.44 -16.42
C SER A 315 46.36 -3.27 -17.55
N GLU A 316 46.89 -2.63 -18.59
CA GLU A 316 47.70 -3.33 -19.61
C GLU A 316 48.75 -4.25 -18.95
N ASP A 317 49.20 -3.88 -17.73
CA ASP A 317 50.04 -4.71 -16.86
C ASP A 317 49.47 -6.09 -16.52
N ALA A 318 48.16 -6.30 -16.37
CA ALA A 318 47.62 -7.63 -16.03
C ALA A 318 47.78 -8.61 -17.20
N HIS A 319 47.56 -8.14 -18.43
CA HIS A 319 47.79 -8.92 -19.64
C HIS A 319 49.30 -9.12 -19.91
N HIS A 320 50.12 -8.08 -19.68
CA HIS A 320 51.58 -8.17 -19.81
C HIS A 320 52.21 -9.09 -18.76
N ILE A 321 51.71 -9.09 -17.52
CA ILE A 321 52.12 -10.01 -16.46
C ILE A 321 51.73 -11.44 -16.82
N GLU A 322 50.54 -11.66 -17.36
CA GLU A 322 50.11 -12.99 -17.82
C GLU A 322 50.96 -13.50 -19.01
N ILE A 323 51.33 -12.63 -19.95
CA ILE A 323 52.27 -12.94 -21.04
C ILE A 323 53.66 -13.26 -20.50
N LEU A 324 54.16 -12.48 -19.54
CA LEU A 324 55.47 -12.69 -18.91
C LEU A 324 55.51 -13.99 -18.11
N LEU A 325 54.48 -14.29 -17.33
CA LEU A 325 54.38 -15.54 -16.55
C LEU A 325 54.30 -16.76 -17.47
N ARG A 326 53.53 -16.68 -18.56
CA ARG A 326 53.46 -17.74 -19.57
C ARG A 326 54.79 -17.94 -20.29
N SER A 327 55.46 -16.85 -20.70
CA SER A 327 56.78 -16.90 -21.33
C SER A 327 57.85 -17.46 -20.39
N ALA A 328 57.82 -17.07 -19.11
CA ALA A 328 58.70 -17.61 -18.08
C ALA A 328 58.45 -19.11 -17.84
N SER A 329 57.18 -19.53 -17.79
CA SER A 329 56.81 -20.94 -17.65
C SER A 329 57.29 -21.78 -18.84
N GLU A 330 57.12 -21.29 -20.08
CA GLU A 330 57.63 -21.93 -21.28
C GLU A 330 59.17 -22.02 -21.30
N ALA A 331 59.87 -20.94 -20.92
CA ALA A 331 61.32 -20.94 -20.83
C ALA A 331 61.82 -21.95 -19.78
N THR A 332 61.15 -22.01 -18.63
CA THR A 332 61.49 -22.95 -17.55
C THR A 332 61.22 -24.40 -17.97
N SER A 333 60.14 -24.66 -18.71
CA SER A 333 59.84 -25.98 -19.29
C SER A 333 60.88 -26.41 -20.33
N LYS A 334 61.32 -25.48 -21.20
CA LYS A 334 62.38 -25.75 -22.19
C LYS A 334 63.74 -26.02 -21.53
N LEU A 335 64.11 -25.24 -20.51
CA LEU A 335 65.30 -25.49 -19.70
C LEU A 335 65.23 -26.84 -18.98
N GLY A 336 64.09 -27.18 -18.38
CA GLY A 336 63.88 -28.46 -17.73
C GLY A 336 64.01 -29.66 -18.68
N LYS A 337 63.50 -29.54 -19.92
CA LYS A 337 63.66 -30.58 -20.96
C LYS A 337 65.11 -30.69 -21.43
N SER A 338 65.80 -29.57 -21.65
CA SER A 338 67.20 -29.56 -22.09
C SER A 338 68.14 -30.16 -21.03
N ILE A 339 67.98 -29.77 -19.76
CA ILE A 339 68.75 -30.31 -18.64
C ILE A 339 68.48 -31.81 -18.45
N ARG A 340 67.22 -32.25 -18.60
CA ARG A 340 66.87 -33.67 -18.50
C ARG A 340 67.51 -34.49 -19.63
N ALA A 341 67.50 -34.00 -20.86
CA ALA A 341 68.16 -34.67 -21.99
C ALA A 341 69.68 -34.78 -21.80
N HIS A 342 70.32 -33.76 -21.23
CA HIS A 342 71.75 -33.84 -20.88
C HIS A 342 72.02 -34.81 -19.72
N LEU A 343 71.15 -34.86 -18.71
CA LEU A 343 71.28 -35.83 -17.62
C LEU A 343 71.09 -37.27 -18.10
N GLU A 344 70.13 -37.52 -19.00
CA GLU A 344 69.93 -38.83 -19.64
C GLU A 344 71.14 -39.22 -20.49
N ALA A 345 71.69 -38.30 -21.29
CA ALA A 345 72.91 -38.54 -22.07
C ALA A 345 74.13 -38.85 -21.19
N CYS A 346 74.28 -38.14 -20.05
CA CYS A 346 75.34 -38.44 -19.08
C CYS A 346 75.15 -39.82 -18.42
N GLN A 347 73.92 -40.17 -18.04
CA GLN A 347 73.61 -41.48 -17.46
C GLN A 347 73.83 -42.63 -18.46
N ASP A 348 73.49 -42.44 -19.73
CA ASP A 348 73.76 -43.43 -20.77
C ASP A 348 75.26 -43.57 -21.00
N HIS A 349 76.03 -42.47 -20.95
CA HIS A 349 77.48 -42.52 -21.05
C HIS A 349 78.13 -43.27 -19.86
N GLU A 350 77.62 -43.07 -18.63
CA GLU A 350 78.03 -43.82 -17.44
C GLU A 350 77.71 -45.32 -17.55
N LYS A 351 76.52 -45.67 -18.03
CA LYS A 351 76.14 -47.08 -18.26
C LYS A 351 76.98 -47.75 -19.33
N THR A 352 77.29 -47.02 -20.41
CA THR A 352 78.14 -47.53 -21.50
C THR A 352 79.59 -47.71 -21.04
N ALA A 353 80.11 -46.80 -20.22
CA ALA A 353 81.42 -46.93 -19.59
C ALA A 353 81.48 -48.10 -18.58
N ALA A 354 80.40 -48.33 -17.82
CA ALA A 354 80.30 -49.45 -16.89
C ALA A 354 80.24 -50.83 -17.61
N TYR A 355 79.59 -50.90 -18.78
CA TYR A 355 79.56 -52.11 -19.61
C TYR A 355 80.90 -52.40 -20.29
N ALA A 356 81.67 -51.37 -20.67
CA ALA A 356 83.02 -51.55 -21.20
C ALA A 356 83.99 -52.11 -20.15
N HIS A 357 83.79 -51.79 -18.86
CA HIS A 357 84.61 -52.30 -17.76
C HIS A 357 84.21 -53.70 -17.24
N THR A 358 83.15 -54.31 -17.76
CA THR A 358 82.71 -55.68 -17.38
C THR A 358 82.99 -56.73 -18.47
N LEU A 359 83.60 -56.33 -19.59
CA LEU A 359 83.99 -57.20 -20.72
C LEU A 359 85.53 -57.29 -20.93
N GLU A 360 86.31 -56.72 -20.01
CA GLU A 360 87.72 -57.06 -19.74
C GLU A 360 87.81 -57.94 -18.49
#